data_AF-A0A495W9G4-F1
#
_entry.id   AF-A0A495W9G4-F1
#
_cell.length_a   1.000
_cell.length_b   1.000
_cell.length_c   1.000
_cell.angle_alpha   90.00
_cell.angle_beta   90.00
_cell.angle_gamma   90.00
#
_symmetry.space_group_name_H-M   'P 1'
#
loop_
_entity.id
_entity.type
_entity.pdbx_description
1 polymer ?
#
loop_
_entity_poly.entity_id
_entity_poly.type
_entity_poly.pdbx_seq_one_letter_code
_entity_poly.pdbx_strand_id
1 'polypeptide(L)'
;MSGGFRVDPDELAGFADRLADAADELGAVRSALAEPVGDLGPGGIAAAVTGLLAEWSDTVRGLDVTGVAESVRAAAATYRQADELRRD
;
A
#
# COMPACT_ATOMS: atom_id res chain seq x y z
N MET A 1 10.03 -30.57 -16.77
CA MET A 1 9.82 -29.22 -17.30
C MET A 1 8.85 -28.53 -16.36
N SER A 2 9.33 -27.62 -15.51
CA SER A 2 8.47 -26.90 -14.57
C SER A 2 7.50 -26.06 -15.40
N GLY A 3 6.21 -26.40 -15.38
CA GLY A 3 5.17 -25.60 -16.03
C GLY A 3 5.24 -24.21 -15.43
N GLY A 4 5.74 -23.24 -16.20
CA GLY A 4 5.89 -21.87 -15.76
C GLY A 4 4.53 -21.33 -15.33
N PHE A 5 4.50 -20.64 -14.19
CA PHE A 5 3.31 -19.96 -13.70
C PHE A 5 2.86 -19.00 -14.80
N ARG A 6 1.71 -19.28 -15.43
CA ARG A 6 1.15 -18.44 -16.48
C ARG A 6 0.31 -17.37 -15.79
N VAL A 7 0.95 -16.25 -15.50
CA VAL A 7 0.27 -15.07 -14.95
C VAL A 7 -0.16 -14.19 -16.12
N ASP A 8 -1.40 -13.71 -16.07
CA ASP A 8 -1.87 -12.69 -17.00
C ASP A 8 -1.29 -11.31 -16.58
N PRO A 9 -0.52 -10.63 -17.46
CA PRO A 9 0.02 -9.31 -17.16
C PRO A 9 -1.04 -8.25 -16.87
N ASP A 10 -2.24 -8.37 -17.43
CA ASP A 10 -3.32 -7.41 -17.23
C ASP A 10 -3.99 -7.60 -15.87
N GLU A 11 -4.10 -8.85 -15.39
CA GLU A 11 -4.52 -9.13 -14.01
C GLU A 11 -3.52 -8.58 -12.99
N LEU A 12 -2.21 -8.70 -13.25
CA LEU A 12 -1.19 -8.10 -12.38
C LEU A 12 -1.28 -6.57 -12.38
N ALA A 13 -1.49 -5.95 -13.54
CA ALA A 13 -1.66 -4.51 -13.63
C ALA A 13 -2.88 -4.04 -12.82
N GLY A 14 -4.03 -4.71 -12.99
CA GLY A 14 -5.23 -4.42 -12.21
C GLY A 14 -5.09 -4.71 -10.70
N PHE A 15 -4.19 -5.62 -10.30
CA PHE A 15 -3.84 -5.79 -8.89
C PHE A 15 -2.96 -4.64 -8.38
N ALA A 16 -1.98 -4.20 -9.16
CA ALA A 16 -1.15 -3.06 -8.80
C ALA A 16 -1.95 -1.76 -8.67
N ASP A 17 -2.97 -1.57 -9.50
CA ASP A 17 -3.84 -0.39 -9.40
C ASP A 17 -4.67 -0.41 -8.11
N ARG A 18 -5.22 -1.56 -7.72
CA ARG A 18 -5.89 -1.71 -6.41
C ARG A 18 -4.95 -1.46 -5.23
N LEU A 19 -3.68 -1.84 -5.34
CA LEU A 19 -2.67 -1.52 -4.32
C LEU A 19 -2.37 -0.02 -4.28
N ALA A 20 -2.35 0.66 -5.42
CA ALA A 20 -2.18 2.11 -5.47
C ALA A 20 -3.37 2.83 -4.83
N ASP A 21 -4.59 2.41 -5.12
CA ASP A 21 -5.80 2.95 -4.46
C ASP A 21 -5.72 2.77 -2.93
N ALA A 22 -5.31 1.58 -2.48
CA ALA A 22 -5.12 1.33 -1.05
C ALA A 22 -3.99 2.19 -0.44
N ALA A 23 -2.93 2.49 -1.20
CA ALA A 23 -1.88 3.41 -0.75
C ALA A 23 -2.39 4.84 -0.58
N ASP A 24 -3.26 5.30 -1.48
CA ASP A 24 -3.91 6.61 -1.38
C ASP A 24 -4.85 6.68 -0.16
N GLU A 25 -5.65 5.63 0.08
CA GLU A 25 -6.48 5.51 1.28
C GLU A 25 -5.63 5.54 2.57
N LEU A 26 -4.50 4.83 2.59
CA LEU A 26 -3.56 4.89 3.72
C LEU A 26 -2.97 6.29 3.89
N GLY A 27 -2.72 7.02 2.81
CA GLY A 27 -2.33 8.43 2.84
C GLY A 27 -3.38 9.30 3.53
N ALA A 28 -4.66 9.08 3.24
CA ALA A 28 -5.76 9.77 3.91
C ALA A 28 -5.82 9.44 5.41
N VAL A 29 -5.67 8.16 5.79
CA VAL A 29 -5.61 7.73 7.20
C VAL A 29 -4.44 8.38 7.93
N ARG A 30 -3.24 8.41 7.33
CA ARG A 30 -2.06 9.08 7.92
C ARG A 30 -2.32 10.55 8.17
N SER A 31 -3.03 11.21 7.23
CA SER A 31 -3.37 12.62 7.35
C SER A 31 -4.35 12.86 8.50
N ALA A 32 -5.38 12.02 8.62
CA ALA A 32 -6.33 12.07 9.72
C ALA A 32 -5.68 11.82 11.09
N LEU A 33 -4.73 10.88 11.18
CA LEU A 33 -3.99 10.61 12.42
C LEU A 33 -3.07 11.77 12.85
N ALA A 34 -2.68 12.64 11.91
CA ALA A 34 -1.87 13.81 12.20
C ALA A 34 -2.71 15.03 12.64
N GLU A 35 -4.03 14.97 12.50
CA GLU A 35 -4.90 16.06 12.92
C GLU A 35 -4.95 16.19 14.45
N PRO A 36 -4.97 17.42 14.99
CA PRO A 36 -5.14 17.62 16.42
C PRO A 36 -6.48 17.05 16.87
N VAL A 37 -6.44 16.10 17.79
CA VAL A 37 -7.65 15.71 18.52
C VAL A 37 -8.01 16.86 19.45
N GLY A 38 -9.29 17.24 19.48
CA GLY A 38 -9.80 18.33 20.31
C GLY A 38 -9.66 18.05 21.82
N ASP A 39 -10.52 18.67 22.63
CA ASP A 39 -10.50 18.40 24.07
C ASP A 39 -10.84 16.94 24.38
N LEU A 40 -9.85 16.21 24.89
CA LEU A 40 -9.92 14.80 25.27
C LEU A 40 -10.26 14.61 26.76
N GLY A 41 -10.51 15.70 27.49
CA GLY A 41 -10.82 15.70 28.90
C GLY A 41 -9.56 15.58 29.77
N PRO A 42 -9.61 14.83 30.89
CA PRO A 42 -8.52 14.77 31.87
C PRO A 42 -7.15 14.44 31.26
N GLY A 43 -6.10 15.07 31.75
CA GLY A 43 -4.75 14.97 31.16
C GLY A 43 -4.21 13.54 31.05
N GLY A 44 -4.57 12.63 31.96
CA GLY A 44 -4.20 11.21 31.86
C GLY A 44 -4.86 10.49 30.67
N ILE A 45 -6.11 10.83 30.35
CA ILE A 45 -6.84 10.30 29.20
C ILE A 45 -6.25 10.89 27.92
N ALA A 46 -6.03 12.20 27.88
CA ALA A 46 -5.41 12.88 26.75
C ALA A 46 -4.03 12.26 26.41
N ALA A 47 -3.17 12.05 27.41
CA ALA A 47 -1.86 11.43 27.21
C ALA A 47 -1.95 9.99 26.66
N ALA A 48 -2.89 9.18 27.16
CA ALA A 48 -3.09 7.81 26.68
C ALA A 48 -3.54 7.78 25.21
N VAL A 49 -4.49 8.64 24.84
CA VAL A 49 -4.98 8.76 23.46
C VAL A 49 -3.89 9.28 22.52
N THR A 50 -3.12 10.29 22.93
CA THR A 50 -1.98 10.78 22.14
C THR A 50 -0.93 9.69 21.92
N GLY A 51 -0.63 8.88 22.94
CA GLY A 51 0.28 7.74 22.81
C GLY A 51 -0.21 6.71 21.80
N LEU A 52 -1.50 6.36 21.87
CA LEU A 52 -2.13 5.42 20.93
C LEU A 52 -2.07 5.94 19.49
N LEU A 53 -2.37 7.22 19.26
CA LEU A 53 -2.31 7.83 17.94
C LEU A 53 -0.90 7.87 17.37
N ALA A 54 0.11 8.11 18.22
CA ALA A 54 1.50 8.04 17.81
C ALA A 54 1.88 6.63 17.35
N GLU A 55 1.52 5.59 18.11
CA GLU A 55 1.77 4.20 17.76
C GLU A 55 1.08 3.80 16.45
N TRP A 56 -0.17 4.23 16.26
CA TRP A 56 -0.91 3.98 15.02
C TRP A 56 -0.30 4.73 13.84
N SER A 57 0.12 5.98 14.03
CA SER A 57 0.81 6.77 13.00
C SER A 57 2.08 6.08 12.54
N ASP A 58 2.89 5.58 13.48
CA ASP A 58 4.14 4.87 13.16
C ASP A 58 3.89 3.52 12.48
N THR A 59 2.89 2.76 12.95
CA THR A 59 2.48 1.50 12.32
C THR A 59 2.06 1.73 10.88
N VAL A 60 1.19 2.71 10.64
CA VAL A 60 0.69 3.01 9.29
C VAL A 60 1.81 3.57 8.41
N ARG A 61 2.75 4.36 8.97
CA ARG A 61 3.95 4.86 8.26
C ARG A 61 4.87 3.75 7.77
N GLY A 62 4.99 2.66 8.52
CA GLY A 62 5.82 1.52 8.15
C GLY A 62 5.31 0.69 6.96
N LEU A 63 4.06 0.89 6.53
CA LEU A 63 3.49 0.20 5.38
C LEU A 63 3.94 0.87 4.06
N ASP A 64 4.70 0.15 3.24
CA ASP A 64 5.12 0.58 1.90
C ASP A 64 4.27 -0.07 0.79
N VAL A 65 2.98 0.29 0.77
CA VAL A 65 2.04 -0.27 -0.23
C VAL A 65 2.35 0.26 -1.63
N THR A 66 2.85 1.50 -1.74
CA THR A 66 3.29 2.09 -3.02
C THR A 66 4.43 1.30 -3.64
N GLY A 67 5.48 0.97 -2.87
CA GLY A 67 6.61 0.17 -3.37
C GLY A 67 6.18 -1.24 -3.79
N VAL A 68 5.21 -1.84 -3.09
CA VAL A 68 4.61 -3.13 -3.50
C VAL A 68 3.86 -2.98 -4.82
N ALA A 69 3.03 -1.94 -4.99
CA ALA A 69 2.30 -1.68 -6.24
C ALA A 69 3.27 -1.52 -7.42
N GLU A 70 4.34 -0.74 -7.26
CA GLU A 70 5.39 -0.55 -8.27
C GLU A 70 6.09 -1.86 -8.63
N SER A 71 6.40 -2.69 -7.63
CA SER A 71 7.00 -4.01 -7.84
C SER A 71 6.09 -4.93 -8.66
N VAL A 72 4.78 -4.89 -8.41
CA VAL A 72 3.79 -5.65 -9.18
C VAL A 72 3.68 -5.12 -10.62
N ARG A 73 3.70 -3.80 -10.84
CA ARG A 73 3.73 -3.21 -12.20
C ARG A 73 4.97 -3.63 -12.97
N ALA A 74 6.13 -3.64 -12.31
CA ALA A 74 7.38 -4.09 -12.91
C ALA A 74 7.33 -5.59 -13.30
N ALA A 75 6.72 -6.43 -12.45
CA ALA A 75 6.48 -7.83 -12.79
C ALA A 75 5.55 -7.97 -14.00
N ALA A 76 4.43 -7.23 -14.04
CA ALA A 76 3.52 -7.23 -15.19
C ALA A 76 4.23 -6.84 -16.50
N ALA A 77 5.05 -5.79 -16.47
CA ALA A 77 5.84 -5.36 -17.62
C ALA A 77 6.82 -6.44 -18.11
N THR A 78 7.43 -7.18 -17.17
CA THR A 78 8.33 -8.31 -17.49
C THR A 78 7.58 -9.43 -18.21
N TYR A 79 6.38 -9.78 -17.75
CA TYR A 79 5.55 -10.79 -18.42
C TYR A 79 5.10 -10.35 -19.82
N ARG A 80 4.71 -9.09 -20.02
CA ARG A 80 4.35 -8.57 -21.36
C ARG A 80 5.51 -8.68 -22.34
N GLN A 81 6.71 -8.25 -21.93
CA GLN A 81 7.90 -8.36 -22.78
C GLN A 81 8.21 -9.81 -23.15
N ALA A 82 8.06 -10.74 -22.21
CA ALA A 82 8.26 -12.17 -22.47
C ALA A 82 7.22 -12.75 -23.46
N ASP A 83 5.98 -12.26 -23.42
CA ASP A 83 4.92 -12.68 -24.34
C ASP A 83 5.09 -12.07 -25.74
N GLU A 84 5.56 -10.84 -25.86
CA GLU A 84 5.92 -10.19 -27.13
C GLU A 84 7.06 -10.96 -27.82
N LEU A 85 8.15 -11.25 -27.10
CA LEU A 85 9.29 -12.02 -27.62
C LEU A 85 8.93 -13.46 -28.05
N ARG A 86 7.82 -14.02 -27.55
CA ARG A 86 7.34 -15.35 -27.96
C ARG A 86 6.49 -15.28 -29.24
N ARG A 87 5.98 -14.10 -29.59
CA ARG A 87 5.09 -13.89 -30.75
C ARG A 87 5.85 -13.49 -32.03
N ASP A 88 7.10 -13.04 -31.90
CA ASP A 88 8.06 -12.81 -33.00
C ASP A 88 8.76 -14.12 -33.43
#